data_AF-D0IG87-F1
#
_entry.id   AF-D0IG87-F1
#
_cell.length_a   1.000
_cell.length_b   1.000
_cell.length_c   1.000
_cell.angle_alpha   90.00
_cell.angle_beta   90.00
_cell.angle_gamma   90.00
#
_symmetry.space_group_name_H-M   'P 1'
#
loop_
_entity.id
_entity.type
_entity.pdbx_description
1 polymer ?
#
loop_
_entity_poly.entity_id
_entity_poly.type
_entity_poly.pdbx_seq_one_letter_code
_entity_poly.pdbx_strand_id
1 'polypeptide(L)'
;MKLFFISDLHGSLPATEQALTLFEASGAQYLILLGDVLNHGPRNPIPDGYNPVAVAERLNQFAKRIIAVRGNCDSEVDQMLLHFPLMSDYAWVLLESGQRLFLTHGHLYHGEKLPLLNKGDMLVHGHTHIPIAERVGDIWIANPGSMTFPRGNFRPSYGVLTEGVMQVISVDGEIVASCVLS
;
A
#
# COMPACT_ATOMS: atom_id res chain seq x y z
N MET A 1 -12.70 12.17 4.58
CA MET A 1 -11.30 11.70 4.76
C MET A 1 -10.60 11.43 3.43
N LYS A 2 -9.28 11.68 3.32
CA LYS A 2 -8.44 11.30 2.15
C LYS A 2 -7.25 10.44 2.58
N LEU A 3 -7.08 9.27 1.96
CA LEU A 3 -6.04 8.28 2.25
C LEU A 3 -5.14 8.07 1.04
N PHE A 4 -3.86 7.83 1.28
CA PHE A 4 -2.86 7.54 0.25
C PHE A 4 -2.28 6.14 0.50
N PHE A 5 -2.17 5.30 -0.51
CA PHE A 5 -1.76 3.90 -0.37
C PHE A 5 -0.50 3.64 -1.19
N ILE A 6 0.46 2.98 -0.56
CA ILE A 6 1.66 2.47 -1.22
C ILE A 6 1.96 1.06 -0.72
N SER A 7 2.71 0.32 -1.52
CA SER A 7 3.12 -1.05 -1.21
C SER A 7 4.47 -1.36 -1.85
N ASP A 8 5.15 -2.38 -1.32
CA ASP A 8 6.29 -3.04 -1.97
C ASP A 8 7.42 -2.05 -2.31
N LEU A 9 7.91 -1.34 -1.29
CA LEU A 9 9.03 -0.39 -1.38
C LEU A 9 10.39 -1.08 -1.44
N HIS A 10 10.49 -2.28 -0.84
CA HIS A 10 11.66 -3.15 -0.92
C HIS A 10 13.00 -2.46 -0.63
N GLY A 11 13.02 -1.46 0.25
CA GLY A 11 14.20 -0.69 0.61
C GLY A 11 14.75 0.23 -0.49
N SER A 12 14.00 0.49 -1.57
CA SER A 12 14.41 1.46 -2.60
C SER A 12 14.21 2.89 -2.10
N LEU A 13 15.32 3.61 -1.89
CA LEU A 13 15.27 5.00 -1.45
C LEU A 13 14.63 5.94 -2.50
N PRO A 14 14.98 5.89 -3.80
CA PRO A 14 14.36 6.74 -4.80
C PRO A 14 12.84 6.56 -4.89
N ALA A 15 12.37 5.31 -4.87
CA ALA A 15 10.93 5.01 -4.89
C ALA A 15 10.21 5.54 -3.64
N THR A 16 10.86 5.43 -2.47
CA THR A 16 10.34 5.96 -1.20
C THR A 16 10.23 7.48 -1.23
N GLU A 17 11.27 8.19 -1.67
CA GLU A 17 11.25 9.65 -1.75
C GLU A 17 10.21 10.16 -2.75
N GLN A 18 10.05 9.48 -3.88
CA GLN A 18 9.01 9.78 -4.85
C GLN A 18 7.61 9.56 -4.26
N ALA A 19 7.38 8.42 -3.60
CA ALA A 19 6.11 8.11 -2.92
C ALA A 19 5.75 9.17 -1.86
N LEU A 20 6.71 9.59 -1.04
CA LEU A 20 6.50 10.61 -0.01
C LEU A 20 6.19 11.98 -0.62
N THR A 21 6.87 12.36 -1.70
CA THR A 21 6.58 13.60 -2.44
C THR A 21 5.15 13.60 -2.99
N LEU A 22 4.72 12.49 -3.60
CA LEU A 22 3.36 12.31 -4.11
C LEU A 22 2.33 12.32 -2.97
N PHE A 23 2.64 11.69 -1.84
CA PHE A 23 1.80 11.70 -0.65
C PHE A 23 1.56 13.12 -0.14
N GLU A 24 2.62 13.91 0.03
CA GLU A 24 2.50 15.30 0.47
C GLU A 24 1.71 16.15 -0.53
N ALA A 25 2.03 16.05 -1.82
CA ALA A 25 1.33 16.75 -2.89
C ALA A 25 -0.17 16.38 -2.97
N SER A 26 -0.52 15.15 -2.59
CA SER A 26 -1.92 14.70 -2.60
C SER A 26 -2.79 15.37 -1.52
N GLY A 27 -2.20 15.92 -0.46
CA GLY A 27 -2.94 16.42 0.70
C GLY A 27 -3.67 15.33 1.51
N ALA A 28 -3.34 14.05 1.30
CA ALA A 28 -3.90 12.95 2.08
C ALA A 28 -3.49 13.03 3.55
N GLN A 29 -4.40 12.64 4.45
CA GLN A 29 -4.19 12.77 5.89
C GLN A 29 -3.28 11.66 6.41
N TYR A 30 -3.48 10.43 5.91
CA TYR A 30 -2.76 9.24 6.32
C TYR A 30 -2.14 8.52 5.12
N LEU A 31 -0.95 7.96 5.37
CA LEU A 31 -0.21 7.07 4.48
C LEU A 31 -0.46 5.63 4.90
N ILE A 32 -1.05 4.84 4.01
CA ILE A 32 -1.30 3.43 4.18
C ILE A 32 -0.18 2.66 3.51
N LEU A 33 0.61 1.91 4.29
CA LEU A 33 1.76 1.16 3.82
C LEU A 33 1.47 -0.34 3.88
N LEU A 34 1.30 -0.96 2.72
CA LEU A 34 0.78 -2.33 2.62
C LEU A 34 1.87 -3.42 2.71
N GLY A 35 3.01 -3.14 3.35
CA GLY A 35 4.08 -4.12 3.63
C GLY A 35 5.19 -4.19 2.59
N ASP A 36 6.18 -5.04 2.87
CA ASP A 36 7.43 -5.23 2.13
C ASP A 36 8.21 -3.91 2.00
N VAL A 37 8.63 -3.40 3.17
CA VAL A 37 9.10 -2.02 3.34
C VAL A 37 10.60 -1.90 3.10
N LEU A 38 11.41 -2.69 3.80
CA LEU A 38 12.87 -2.50 3.88
C LEU A 38 13.66 -3.61 3.18
N ASN A 39 13.24 -4.86 3.34
CA ASN A 39 13.90 -6.00 2.73
C ASN A 39 13.55 -6.09 1.24
N HIS A 40 14.56 -6.26 0.38
CA HIS A 40 14.33 -6.41 -1.06
C HIS A 40 13.57 -7.69 -1.41
N GLY A 41 13.62 -8.70 -0.54
CA GLY A 41 13.03 -10.01 -0.78
C GLY A 41 13.97 -10.91 -1.57
N PRO A 42 14.30 -12.12 -1.10
CA PRO A 42 15.28 -13.01 -1.74
C PRO A 42 14.96 -13.42 -3.19
N ARG A 43 13.70 -13.26 -3.61
CA ARG A 43 13.22 -13.61 -4.96
C ARG A 43 13.27 -12.43 -5.95
N ASN A 44 13.56 -11.23 -5.47
CA ASN A 44 13.68 -10.03 -6.28
C ASN A 44 15.16 -9.65 -6.47
N PRO A 45 15.50 -8.97 -7.58
CA PRO A 45 16.80 -8.32 -7.68
C PRO A 45 16.97 -7.24 -6.61
N ILE A 46 18.20 -6.80 -6.36
CA ILE A 46 18.44 -5.61 -5.54
C ILE A 46 17.85 -4.40 -6.31
N PRO A 47 16.93 -3.62 -5.71
CA PRO A 47 16.33 -2.49 -6.40
C PRO A 47 17.31 -1.34 -6.58
N ASP A 48 16.99 -0.44 -7.51
CA ASP A 48 17.73 0.80 -7.67
C ASP A 48 17.70 1.63 -6.38
N GLY A 49 18.87 2.17 -6.02
CA GLY A 49 19.07 2.93 -4.79
C GLY A 49 18.70 2.17 -3.50
N TYR A 50 18.90 0.85 -3.46
CA TYR A 50 18.64 0.03 -2.26
C TYR A 50 19.39 0.57 -1.03
N ASN A 51 18.65 1.14 -0.08
CA ASN A 51 19.18 1.68 1.17
C ASN A 51 18.10 1.61 2.28
N PRO A 52 17.93 0.43 2.92
CA PRO A 52 16.91 0.22 3.95
C PRO A 52 16.99 1.19 5.13
N VAL A 53 18.19 1.54 5.56
CA VAL A 53 18.38 2.46 6.70
C VAL A 53 17.85 3.85 6.36
N ALA A 54 18.21 4.38 5.18
CA ALA A 54 17.70 5.68 4.74
C ALA A 54 16.19 5.65 4.49
N VAL A 55 15.64 4.55 3.95
CA VAL A 55 14.18 4.38 3.81
C VAL A 55 13.49 4.48 5.17
N ALA A 56 14.00 3.79 6.20
CA ALA A 56 13.46 3.87 7.55
C ALA A 56 13.52 5.30 8.10
N GLU A 57 14.66 6.00 7.95
CA GLU A 57 14.81 7.39 8.38
C GLU A 57 13.80 8.33 7.72
N ARG A 58 13.51 8.16 6.42
CA ARG A 58 12.52 8.96 5.69
C ARG A 58 11.09 8.66 6.15
N LEU A 59 10.72 7.39 6.26
CA LEU A 59 9.38 6.99 6.70
C LEU A 59 9.10 7.42 8.15
N ASN A 60 10.11 7.38 9.03
CA ASN A 60 9.99 7.77 10.44
C ASN A 60 9.57 9.24 10.63
N GLN A 61 9.84 10.12 9.67
CA GLN A 61 9.38 11.51 9.69
C GLN A 61 7.85 11.62 9.61
N PHE A 62 7.19 10.59 9.06
CA PHE A 62 5.74 10.49 8.89
C PHE A 62 5.10 9.48 9.84
N ALA A 63 5.80 8.95 10.84
CA ALA A 63 5.34 7.84 11.69
C ALA A 63 3.94 8.04 12.29
N LYS A 64 3.58 9.26 12.70
CA LYS A 64 2.26 9.58 13.27
C LYS A 64 1.11 9.54 12.25
N ARG A 65 1.42 9.53 10.96
CA ARG A 65 0.47 9.51 9.83
C ARG A 65 0.48 8.18 9.09
N ILE A 66 1.26 7.20 9.52
CA ILE A 66 1.37 5.90 8.86
C ILE A 66 0.46 4.87 9.55
N ILE A 67 -0.30 4.16 8.73
CA ILE A 67 -0.95 2.89 9.09
C ILE A 67 -0.31 1.82 8.21
N ALA A 68 0.38 0.85 8.82
CA ALA A 68 1.07 -0.19 8.08
C ALA A 68 0.57 -1.59 8.44
N VAL A 69 0.77 -2.52 7.51
CA VAL A 69 0.54 -3.96 7.69
C VAL A 69 1.75 -4.73 7.22
N ARG A 70 2.00 -5.88 7.83
CA ARG A 70 3.21 -6.68 7.63
C ARG A 70 3.19 -7.33 6.24
N GLY A 71 4.27 -7.16 5.50
CA GLY A 71 4.58 -7.93 4.30
C GLY A 71 5.29 -9.24 4.59
N ASN A 72 5.42 -10.10 3.58
CA ASN A 72 6.11 -11.39 3.77
C ASN A 72 7.64 -11.27 3.80
N CYS A 73 8.19 -10.12 3.41
CA CYS A 73 9.63 -9.83 3.50
C CYS A 73 9.99 -9.06 4.77
N ASP A 74 9.01 -8.54 5.51
CA ASP A 74 9.21 -7.76 6.72
C ASP A 74 9.48 -8.66 7.95
N SER A 75 10.35 -8.18 8.83
CA SER A 75 10.87 -8.91 9.98
C SER A 75 10.93 -8.05 11.25
N GLU A 76 11.23 -8.68 12.39
CA GLU A 76 11.40 -7.97 13.66
C GLU A 76 12.53 -6.92 13.61
N VAL A 77 13.57 -7.16 12.81
CA VAL A 77 14.67 -6.20 12.61
C VAL A 77 14.17 -4.94 11.90
N ASP A 78 13.27 -5.09 10.93
CA ASP A 78 12.68 -3.93 10.24
C ASP A 78 11.83 -3.11 11.21
N GLN A 79 11.04 -3.76 12.06
CA GLN A 79 10.27 -3.09 13.11
C GLN A 79 11.17 -2.33 14.11
N MET A 80 12.38 -2.81 14.41
CA MET A 80 13.32 -2.09 15.28
C MET A 80 13.82 -0.78 14.67
N LEU A 81 13.79 -0.63 13.34
CA LEU A 81 14.19 0.59 12.63
C LEU A 81 13.03 1.57 12.44
N LEU A 82 11.78 1.07 12.44
CA LEU A 82 10.58 1.86 12.15
C LEU A 82 9.87 2.31 13.43
N HIS A 83 9.58 3.60 13.52
CA HIS A 83 8.92 4.23 14.67
C HIS A 83 7.38 4.17 14.62
N PHE A 84 6.83 3.25 13.83
CA PHE A 84 5.41 2.98 13.71
C PHE A 84 5.17 1.45 13.67
N PRO A 85 3.98 0.96 14.06
CA PRO A 85 3.69 -0.47 14.03
C PRO A 85 3.63 -1.00 12.59
N LEU A 86 4.42 -2.03 12.29
CA LEU A 86 4.46 -2.73 11.00
C LEU A 86 4.01 -4.19 11.11
N MET A 87 4.17 -4.83 12.28
CA MET A 87 4.05 -6.30 12.40
C MET A 87 2.62 -6.87 12.42
N SER A 88 1.59 -6.03 12.24
CA SER A 88 0.20 -6.47 12.17
C SER A 88 -0.14 -7.15 10.84
N ASP A 89 -0.72 -8.35 10.86
CA ASP A 89 -1.13 -9.09 9.65
C ASP A 89 -2.20 -8.35 8.81
N TYR A 90 -3.00 -7.52 9.50
CA TYR A 90 -4.06 -6.72 8.90
C TYR A 90 -4.38 -5.49 9.76
N ALA A 91 -5.09 -4.53 9.17
CA ALA A 91 -5.68 -3.40 9.87
C ALA A 91 -7.07 -3.09 9.30
N TRP A 92 -7.96 -2.58 10.16
CA TRP A 92 -9.27 -2.07 9.75
C TRP A 92 -9.27 -0.55 9.71
N VAL A 93 -9.83 0.02 8.66
CA VAL A 93 -10.16 1.45 8.59
C VAL A 93 -11.66 1.59 8.36
N LEU A 94 -12.35 2.25 9.29
CA LEU A 94 -13.76 2.60 9.15
C LEU A 94 -13.87 3.94 8.44
N LEU A 95 -14.57 3.98 7.30
CA LEU A 95 -14.85 5.21 6.57
C LEU A 95 -16.03 5.94 7.18
N GLU A 96 -16.12 7.25 6.92
CA GLU A 96 -17.25 8.09 7.33
C GLU A 96 -18.60 7.60 6.75
N SER A 97 -18.58 6.89 5.61
CA SER A 97 -19.76 6.26 5.01
C SER A 97 -20.27 5.04 5.79
N GLY A 98 -19.50 4.53 6.77
CA GLY A 98 -19.76 3.28 7.48
C GLY A 98 -19.18 2.04 6.81
N GLN A 99 -18.67 2.14 5.59
CA GLN A 99 -17.92 1.07 4.92
C GLN A 99 -16.56 0.85 5.57
N ARG A 100 -16.05 -0.39 5.51
CA ARG A 100 -14.75 -0.74 6.09
C ARG A 100 -13.75 -1.11 5.00
N LEU A 101 -12.50 -0.70 5.21
CA LEU A 101 -11.35 -1.19 4.48
C LEU A 101 -10.64 -2.25 5.31
N PHE A 102 -10.47 -3.45 4.76
CA PHE A 102 -9.57 -4.46 5.29
C PHE A 102 -8.21 -4.32 4.59
N LEU A 103 -7.23 -3.83 5.33
CA LEU A 103 -5.87 -3.65 4.85
C LEU A 103 -5.05 -4.90 5.18
N THR A 104 -4.33 -5.44 4.20
CA THR A 104 -3.40 -6.56 4.38
C THR A 104 -2.31 -6.51 3.32
N HIS A 105 -1.24 -7.29 3.44
CA HIS A 105 -0.23 -7.30 2.38
C HIS A 105 -0.65 -8.11 1.15
N GLY A 106 -1.35 -9.25 1.30
CA GLY A 106 -1.77 -10.09 0.16
C GLY A 106 -1.35 -11.56 0.30
N HIS A 107 -0.25 -11.83 1.01
CA HIS A 107 0.26 -13.19 1.24
C HIS A 107 -0.64 -14.05 2.15
N LEU A 108 -1.46 -13.42 3.01
CA LEU A 108 -2.40 -14.12 3.92
C LEU A 108 -3.84 -14.11 3.42
N TYR A 109 -4.29 -12.96 2.92
CA TYR A 109 -5.63 -12.70 2.39
C TYR A 109 -5.53 -11.94 1.07
N HIS A 110 -6.29 -12.35 0.07
CA HIS A 110 -6.29 -11.80 -1.30
C HIS A 110 -7.60 -12.20 -1.99
N GLY A 111 -7.77 -11.89 -3.28
CA GLY A 111 -9.01 -12.14 -4.02
C GLY A 111 -9.53 -13.59 -4.00
N GLU A 112 -8.65 -14.59 -3.91
CA GLU A 112 -9.03 -16.00 -3.82
C GLU A 112 -9.20 -16.50 -2.38
N LYS A 113 -8.73 -15.73 -1.39
CA LYS A 113 -8.79 -16.05 0.03
C LYS A 113 -9.22 -14.81 0.81
N LEU A 114 -10.51 -14.51 0.73
CA LEU A 114 -11.11 -13.33 1.34
C LEU A 114 -11.21 -13.47 2.88
N PRO A 115 -11.05 -12.37 3.63
CA PRO A 115 -11.44 -12.30 5.03
C PRO A 115 -12.96 -12.15 5.17
N LEU A 116 -13.47 -12.09 6.41
CA LEU A 116 -14.89 -11.85 6.67
C LEU A 116 -15.25 -10.38 6.40
N LEU A 117 -15.89 -10.15 5.25
CA LEU A 117 -16.27 -8.82 4.76
C LEU A 117 -17.79 -8.70 4.63
N ASN A 118 -18.32 -7.51 4.89
CA ASN A 118 -19.70 -7.19 4.57
C ASN A 118 -19.81 -6.80 3.10
N LYS A 119 -21.04 -6.81 2.58
CA LYS A 119 -21.34 -6.21 1.28
C LYS A 119 -20.91 -4.75 1.26
N GLY A 120 -20.17 -4.37 0.21
CA GLY A 120 -19.65 -3.02 0.01
C GLY A 120 -18.35 -2.71 0.76
N ASP A 121 -17.85 -3.61 1.63
CA ASP A 121 -16.51 -3.47 2.20
C ASP A 121 -15.45 -3.64 1.10
N MET A 122 -14.24 -3.13 1.36
CA MET A 122 -13.12 -3.21 0.45
C MET A 122 -11.95 -3.96 1.06
N LEU A 123 -11.40 -4.93 0.33
CA LEU A 123 -10.09 -5.51 0.57
C LEU A 123 -9.04 -4.65 -0.14
N VAL A 124 -8.03 -4.16 0.59
CA VAL A 124 -6.89 -3.45 0.01
C VAL A 124 -5.61 -4.22 0.32
N HIS A 125 -4.86 -4.60 -0.72
CA HIS A 125 -3.64 -5.37 -0.57
C HIS A 125 -2.52 -4.99 -1.56
N GLY A 126 -1.31 -5.46 -1.30
CA GLY A 126 -0.12 -5.34 -2.14
C GLY A 126 0.32 -6.70 -2.72
N HIS A 127 1.60 -7.03 -2.60
CA HIS A 127 2.22 -8.36 -2.83
C HIS A 127 2.31 -8.82 -4.29
N THR A 128 1.25 -8.65 -5.08
CA THR A 128 1.23 -9.07 -6.49
C THR A 128 1.96 -8.09 -7.40
N HIS A 129 2.14 -6.85 -6.95
CA HIS A 129 2.70 -5.72 -7.69
C HIS A 129 1.90 -5.31 -8.94
N ILE A 130 0.62 -5.71 -9.01
CA ILE A 130 -0.27 -5.45 -10.13
C ILE A 130 -1.39 -4.52 -9.65
N PRO A 131 -1.54 -3.32 -10.22
CA PRO A 131 -2.57 -2.38 -9.83
C PRO A 131 -3.96 -2.91 -10.19
N ILE A 132 -4.89 -2.88 -9.25
CA ILE A 132 -6.30 -3.23 -9.48
C ILE A 132 -7.22 -2.31 -8.65
N ALA A 133 -8.43 -2.09 -9.14
CA ALA A 133 -9.52 -1.46 -8.40
C ALA A 133 -10.84 -1.92 -9.02
N GLU A 134 -11.42 -3.00 -8.52
CA GLU A 134 -12.56 -3.67 -9.14
C GLU A 134 -13.54 -4.26 -8.12
N ARG A 135 -14.72 -4.65 -8.61
CA ARG A 135 -15.74 -5.34 -7.81
C ARG A 135 -15.69 -6.83 -8.09
N VAL A 136 -15.60 -7.63 -7.04
CA VAL A 136 -15.71 -9.09 -7.11
C VAL A 136 -16.90 -9.53 -6.25
N GLY A 137 -18.00 -9.88 -6.92
CA GLY A 137 -19.26 -10.16 -6.26
C GLY A 137 -19.81 -8.93 -5.52
N ASP A 138 -19.90 -9.01 -4.19
CA ASP A 138 -20.39 -7.94 -3.32
C ASP A 138 -19.29 -7.14 -2.63
N ILE A 139 -18.02 -7.42 -2.95
CA ILE A 139 -16.85 -6.86 -2.29
C ILE A 139 -16.03 -6.06 -3.29
N TRP A 140 -15.39 -4.98 -2.83
CA TRP A 140 -14.39 -4.26 -3.62
C TRP A 140 -13.00 -4.78 -3.32
N ILE A 141 -12.13 -4.80 -4.33
CA ILE A 141 -10.72 -5.17 -4.18
C ILE A 141 -9.87 -4.08 -4.82
N ALA A 142 -8.85 -3.62 -4.10
CA ALA A 142 -7.87 -2.67 -4.61
C ALA A 142 -6.43 -3.09 -4.30
N ASN A 143 -5.53 -2.81 -5.23
CA ASN A 143 -4.09 -2.93 -5.07
C ASN A 143 -3.43 -1.70 -5.70
N PRO A 144 -2.61 -0.94 -4.97
CA PRO A 144 -1.95 0.25 -5.51
C PRO A 144 -0.84 -0.09 -6.52
N GLY A 145 -0.50 -1.36 -6.70
CA GLY A 145 0.69 -1.79 -7.42
C GLY A 145 1.93 -1.75 -6.52
N SER A 146 3.10 -1.71 -7.13
CA SER A 146 4.38 -1.56 -6.44
C SER A 146 5.06 -0.28 -6.87
N MET A 147 5.64 0.46 -5.92
CA MET A 147 6.47 1.63 -6.20
C MET A 147 7.86 1.25 -6.76
N THR A 148 8.30 0.01 -6.56
CA THR A 148 9.67 -0.44 -6.86
C THR A 148 9.76 -1.51 -7.94
N PHE A 149 8.88 -2.51 -7.89
CA PHE A 149 8.89 -3.66 -8.81
C PHE A 149 7.53 -3.87 -9.48
N PRO A 150 6.99 -2.88 -10.25
CA PRO A 150 5.72 -3.07 -10.92
C PRO A 150 5.76 -4.27 -11.87
N ARG A 151 4.65 -5.00 -11.96
CA ARG A 151 4.51 -6.17 -12.85
C ARG A 151 3.43 -5.92 -13.90
N GLY A 152 3.34 -6.78 -14.92
CA GLY A 152 2.27 -6.70 -15.93
C GLY A 152 2.37 -5.50 -16.89
N ASN A 153 3.58 -5.01 -17.17
CA ASN A 153 3.84 -3.80 -17.96
C ASN A 153 3.27 -2.50 -17.39
N PHE A 154 2.89 -2.50 -16.11
CA PHE A 154 2.53 -1.27 -15.40
C PHE A 154 3.78 -0.48 -14.99
N ARG A 155 3.58 0.82 -14.78
CA ARG A 155 4.58 1.69 -14.16
C ARG A 155 4.43 1.69 -12.63
N PRO A 156 5.43 2.19 -11.89
CA PRO A 156 5.27 2.44 -10.47
C PRO A 156 3.99 3.21 -10.20
N SER A 157 3.23 2.79 -9.19
CA SER A 157 1.90 3.30 -8.92
C SER A 157 1.59 3.33 -7.43
N TYR A 158 0.60 4.14 -7.10
CA TYR A 158 0.09 4.37 -5.76
C TYR A 158 -1.43 4.48 -5.78
N GLY A 159 -2.07 4.32 -4.62
CA GLY A 159 -3.51 4.45 -4.47
C GLY A 159 -3.91 5.77 -3.80
N VAL A 160 -5.07 6.31 -4.15
CA VAL A 160 -5.71 7.42 -3.44
C VAL A 160 -7.18 7.08 -3.24
N LEU A 161 -7.65 7.14 -2.00
CA LEU A 161 -9.07 7.09 -1.67
C LEU A 161 -9.53 8.47 -1.22
N THR A 162 -10.49 9.04 -1.92
CA THR A 162 -11.12 10.31 -1.57
C THR A 162 -12.60 10.25 -1.92
N GLU A 163 -13.47 10.68 -0.99
CA GLU A 163 -14.92 10.76 -1.23
C GLU A 163 -15.55 9.46 -1.77
N GLY A 164 -15.09 8.31 -1.29
CA GLY A 164 -15.58 7.00 -1.72
C GLY A 164 -15.05 6.53 -3.08
N VAL A 165 -14.14 7.28 -3.72
CA VAL A 165 -13.51 6.88 -4.98
C VAL A 165 -12.09 6.40 -4.70
N MET A 166 -11.82 5.12 -4.98
CA MET A 166 -10.47 4.55 -4.94
C MET A 166 -9.88 4.62 -6.35
N GLN A 167 -8.75 5.29 -6.48
CA GLN A 167 -7.99 5.38 -7.73
C GLN A 167 -6.60 4.81 -7.53
N VAL A 168 -6.10 4.08 -8.52
CA VAL A 168 -4.70 3.68 -8.62
C VAL A 168 -4.09 4.50 -9.75
N ILE A 169 -3.02 5.23 -9.43
CA ILE A 169 -2.43 6.26 -10.27
C ILE A 169 -0.96 5.92 -10.48
N SER A 170 -0.49 5.95 -11.72
CA SER A 170 0.93 5.83 -12.02
C SER A 170 1.70 7.05 -11.54
N VAL A 171 3.02 6.91 -11.38
CA VAL A 171 3.89 8.04 -11.03
C VAL A 171 3.91 9.15 -12.10
N ASP A 172 3.44 8.88 -13.31
CA ASP A 172 3.26 9.87 -14.38
C ASP A 172 1.90 10.59 -14.33
N GLY A 173 1.02 10.23 -13.38
CA GLY A 173 -0.29 10.84 -13.19
C GLY A 173 -1.43 10.18 -13.98
N GLU A 174 -1.19 9.03 -14.62
CA GLU A 174 -2.24 8.29 -15.33
C GLU A 174 -3.05 7.42 -14.35
N ILE A 175 -4.37 7.48 -14.42
CA ILE A 175 -5.25 6.59 -13.66
C ILE A 175 -5.27 5.22 -14.35
N VAL A 176 -4.66 4.21 -13.73
CA VAL A 176 -4.55 2.85 -14.28
C VAL A 176 -5.69 1.94 -13.82
N ALA A 177 -6.33 2.26 -12.69
CA ALA A 177 -7.54 1.58 -12.22
C ALA A 177 -8.36 2.52 -11.33
N SER A 178 -9.70 2.35 -11.30
CA SER A 178 -10.57 3.14 -10.43
C SER A 178 -11.86 2.40 -10.11
N CYS A 179 -12.35 2.56 -8.88
CA CYS A 179 -13.68 2.11 -8.48
C CYS A 179 -14.36 3.09 -7.51
N VAL A 180 -15.68 2.98 -7.39
CA VAL A 180 -16.51 3.81 -6.52
C VAL A 180 -17.17 2.91 -5.48
N LEU A 181 -16.81 3.09 -4.22
CA LEU A 181 -17.44 2.40 -3.11
C LEU A 181 -18.89 2.90 -3.01
N SER A 182 -19.85 1.98 -3.14
CA SER A 182 -21.30 2.23 -3.01
C SER A 182 -21.92 1.34 -1.96
#